data_AF-A0A8T9BZ71-F1
#
_entry.id   AF-A0A8T9BZ71-F1
#
_cell.length_a   1.000
_cell.length_b   1.000
_cell.length_c   1.000
_cell.angle_alpha   90.00
_cell.angle_beta   90.00
_cell.angle_gamma   90.00
#
_symmetry.space_group_name_H-M   'P 1'
#
loop_
_entity.id
_entity.type
_entity.pdbx_description
1 polymer ?
#
loop_
_entity_poly.entity_id
_entity_poly.type
_entity_poly.pdbx_seq_one_letter_code
_entity_poly.pdbx_strand_id
1 'polypeptide(L)'
;MSAIGSLVFCTDCGNLLESSTGNQNTILVCDCCSAENKDTASKTITTTTKASSFPSLLRQKRSAIQTVEQSDMENTVKIAMTCEKCGRKEVTYSSVQLRGADEGSTIFYTCDCGFKQVIWHASYRFVLMYFKVEYKQLNERKIFPEICHFQ
;
A
#
# COMPACT_ATOMS: atom_id res chain seq x y z
N MET A 1 -6.69 37.41 10.45
CA MET A 1 -6.50 37.10 9.01
C MET A 1 -7.20 35.77 8.77
N SER A 2 -8.25 35.73 7.94
CA SER A 2 -9.18 34.59 7.81
C SER A 2 -9.22 33.98 6.40
N ALA A 3 -8.22 34.27 5.56
CA ALA A 3 -8.19 33.85 4.15
C ALA A 3 -6.94 33.03 3.83
N ILE A 4 -7.12 31.96 3.04
CA ILE A 4 -6.07 31.04 2.55
C ILE A 4 -6.26 30.88 1.04
N GLY A 5 -5.37 31.48 0.25
CA GLY A 5 -5.52 31.49 -1.22
C GLY A 5 -6.82 32.18 -1.63
N SER A 6 -7.68 31.47 -2.37
CA SER A 6 -9.03 31.95 -2.77
C SER A 6 -10.11 31.71 -1.72
N LEU A 7 -9.82 30.96 -0.66
CA LEU A 7 -10.82 30.57 0.32
C LEU A 7 -10.85 31.56 1.48
N VAL A 8 -12.05 31.92 1.93
CA VAL A 8 -12.28 32.81 3.07
C VAL A 8 -13.11 32.07 4.12
N PHE A 9 -12.67 32.13 5.38
CA PHE A 9 -13.36 31.52 6.51
C PHE A 9 -13.98 32.59 7.40
N CYS A 10 -15.08 32.25 8.04
CA CYS A 10 -15.72 33.09 9.05
C CYS A 10 -14.81 33.25 10.27
N THR A 11 -14.60 34.49 10.73
CA THR A 11 -13.76 34.75 11.91
C THR A 11 -14.35 34.22 13.22
N ASP A 12 -15.67 34.01 13.24
CA ASP A 12 -16.40 33.75 14.49
C ASP A 12 -16.63 32.25 14.71
N CYS A 13 -17.09 31.54 13.67
CA CYS A 13 -17.39 30.10 13.77
C CYS A 13 -16.43 29.20 12.96
N GLY A 14 -15.54 29.77 12.15
CA GLY A 14 -14.61 29.00 11.32
C GLY A 14 -15.24 28.32 10.10
N ASN A 15 -16.52 28.54 9.81
CA ASN A 15 -17.18 28.01 8.62
C ASN A 15 -16.57 28.58 7.32
N LEU A 16 -16.54 27.77 6.25
CA LEU A 16 -16.12 28.23 4.93
C LEU A 16 -17.21 29.15 4.35
N LEU A 17 -16.82 30.37 3.97
CA LEU A 17 -17.73 31.34 3.35
C LEU A 17 -17.84 31.11 1.85
N GLU A 18 -18.86 31.72 1.25
CA GLU A 18 -19.10 31.65 -0.18
C GLU A 18 -17.95 32.26 -1.00
N SER A 19 -17.83 31.85 -2.26
CA SER A 19 -16.67 32.20 -3.09
C SER A 19 -16.49 33.71 -3.21
N SER A 20 -15.25 34.18 -2.96
CA SER A 20 -14.89 35.59 -3.07
C SER A 20 -15.18 36.15 -4.45
N THR A 21 -15.79 37.33 -4.51
CA THR A 21 -15.98 38.07 -5.77
C THR A 21 -14.69 38.81 -6.18
N GLY A 22 -13.67 38.84 -5.30
CA GLY A 22 -12.37 39.48 -5.55
C GLY A 22 -12.37 40.99 -5.33
N ASN A 23 -13.49 41.54 -4.84
CA ASN A 23 -13.62 42.93 -4.43
C ASN A 23 -13.54 43.03 -2.90
N GLN A 24 -12.57 43.81 -2.40
CA GLN A 24 -12.29 43.99 -0.97
C GLN A 24 -13.42 44.71 -0.21
N ASN A 25 -14.35 45.33 -0.94
CA ASN A 25 -15.52 46.00 -0.35
C ASN A 25 -16.75 45.10 -0.27
N THR A 26 -16.68 43.86 -0.77
CA THR A 26 -17.78 42.90 -0.67
C THR A 26 -17.84 42.32 0.74
N ILE A 27 -19.05 42.26 1.29
CA ILE A 27 -19.35 41.64 2.59
C ILE A 27 -19.94 40.25 2.31
N LEU A 28 -19.34 39.22 2.91
CA LEU A 28 -19.78 37.84 2.90
C LEU A 28 -20.51 37.55 4.21
N VAL A 29 -21.72 37.01 4.12
CA VAL A 29 -22.52 36.63 5.29
C VAL A 29 -22.33 35.14 5.53
N CYS A 30 -22.10 34.76 6.79
CA CYS A 30 -21.94 33.36 7.16
C CYS A 30 -23.29 32.65 7.33
N ASP A 31 -23.54 31.56 6.61
CA ASP A 31 -24.77 30.76 6.77
C ASP A 31 -24.90 30.05 8.13
N CYS A 32 -23.78 29.88 8.85
CA CYS A 32 -23.76 29.16 10.12
C CYS A 32 -24.05 30.06 11.33
N CYS A 33 -23.45 31.25 11.39
CA CYS A 33 -23.58 32.17 12.53
C CYS A 33 -24.10 33.57 12.16
N SER A 34 -24.42 33.80 10.89
CA SER A 34 -24.89 35.10 10.34
C SER A 34 -23.91 36.26 10.49
N ALA A 35 -22.65 35.99 10.84
CA ALA A 35 -21.62 37.01 10.95
C ALA A 35 -21.21 37.58 9.58
N GLU A 36 -21.04 38.90 9.53
CA GLU A 36 -20.56 39.63 8.37
C GLU A 36 -19.03 39.64 8.33
N ASN A 37 -18.46 39.15 7.23
CA ASN A 37 -17.04 39.02 7.03
C ASN A 37 -16.62 39.74 5.75
N LYS A 38 -15.46 40.41 5.76
CA LYS A 38 -14.95 41.08 4.55
C LYS A 38 -14.30 40.09 3.60
N ASP A 39 -14.57 40.22 2.31
CA ASP A 39 -13.86 39.45 1.28
C ASP A 39 -12.37 39.84 1.26
N THR A 40 -11.52 38.94 1.77
CA THR A 40 -10.07 39.14 1.89
C THR A 40 -9.31 38.06 1.09
N ALA A 41 -9.94 37.41 0.12
CA ALA A 41 -9.28 36.40 -0.69
C ALA A 41 -8.10 36.97 -1.49
N SER A 42 -7.08 36.15 -1.74
CA SER A 42 -5.97 36.53 -2.61
C SER A 42 -6.43 36.67 -4.06
N LYS A 43 -6.14 37.83 -4.65
CA LYS A 43 -6.52 38.16 -6.03
C LYS A 43 -5.79 37.35 -7.10
N THR A 44 -4.63 36.76 -6.76
CA THR A 44 -3.81 36.01 -7.71
C THR A 44 -3.37 34.69 -7.09
N ILE A 45 -3.73 33.58 -7.74
CA ILE A 45 -3.26 32.23 -7.40
C ILE A 45 -2.42 31.73 -8.55
N THR A 46 -1.14 31.46 -8.28
CA THR A 46 -0.24 30.85 -9.26
C THR A 46 -0.23 29.34 -9.06
N THR A 47 -0.85 28.62 -9.98
CA THR A 47 -0.78 27.15 -10.01
C THR A 47 0.26 26.70 -11.04
N THR A 48 1.18 25.83 -10.64
CA THR A 48 2.13 25.19 -11.55
C THR A 48 1.74 23.73 -11.76
N THR A 49 1.83 23.25 -12.99
CA THR A 49 1.56 21.84 -13.29
C THR A 49 2.64 20.96 -12.70
N LYS A 50 2.24 19.85 -12.07
CA LYS A 50 3.18 18.87 -11.52
C LYS A 50 4.07 18.30 -12.62
N ALA A 51 5.31 17.98 -12.26
CA ALA A 51 6.24 17.43 -13.22
C ALA A 51 5.89 16.00 -13.70
N SER A 52 5.02 15.30 -12.99
CA SER A 52 4.51 14.00 -13.40
C SER A 52 3.26 14.07 -14.30
N SER A 53 2.58 15.22 -14.41
CA SER A 53 1.36 15.36 -15.22
C SER A 53 1.61 15.24 -16.73
N PHE A 54 2.85 15.40 -17.17
CA PHE A 54 3.23 15.20 -18.57
C PHE A 54 4.40 14.22 -18.64
N PRO A 55 4.13 12.90 -18.58
CA PRO A 55 5.15 11.90 -18.80
C PRO A 55 5.54 11.88 -20.28
N SER A 56 6.83 12.00 -20.57
CA SER A 56 7.37 11.89 -21.93
C SER A 56 8.77 11.30 -21.89
N LEU A 57 9.18 10.63 -22.98
CA LEU A 57 10.53 10.05 -23.08
C LEU A 57 11.62 11.12 -22.91
N LEU A 58 11.40 12.33 -23.43
CA LEU A 58 12.33 13.45 -23.25
C LEU A 58 12.44 13.88 -21.78
N ARG A 59 11.35 13.79 -21.01
CA ARG A 59 11.33 14.16 -19.59
C ARG A 59 11.91 13.06 -18.71
N GLN A 60 11.69 11.81 -19.05
CA GLN A 60 12.33 10.65 -18.42
C GLN A 60 13.86 10.68 -18.65
N LYS A 61 14.33 11.10 -19.83
CA LYS A 61 15.76 11.33 -20.07
C LYS A 61 16.36 12.47 -19.23
N ARG A 62 15.54 13.34 -18.63
CA ARG A 62 15.99 14.42 -17.74
C ARG A 62 16.00 14.02 -16.26
N SER A 63 15.45 12.86 -15.89
CA SER A 63 15.54 12.40 -14.50
C SER A 63 16.92 11.83 -14.23
N ALA A 64 17.54 12.24 -13.12
CA ALA A 64 18.82 11.71 -12.66
C ALA A 64 18.76 10.26 -12.14
N ILE A 65 17.54 9.70 -12.04
CA ILE A 65 17.26 8.36 -11.54
C ILE A 65 16.93 7.48 -12.73
N GLN A 66 17.61 6.34 -12.85
CA GLN A 66 17.22 5.28 -13.78
C GLN A 66 15.90 4.68 -13.31
N THR A 67 14.88 4.73 -14.16
CA THR A 67 13.63 4.01 -13.93
C THR A 67 13.93 2.52 -14.06
N VAL A 68 14.00 1.82 -12.92
CA VAL A 68 14.11 0.36 -12.89
C VAL A 68 12.80 -0.21 -13.42
N GLU A 69 12.88 -1.02 -14.47
CA GLU A 69 11.72 -1.69 -15.04
C GLU A 69 11.23 -2.76 -14.06
N GLN A 70 9.92 -2.93 -13.97
CA GLN A 70 9.30 -3.84 -13.01
C GLN A 70 9.69 -5.32 -13.25
N SER A 71 10.24 -5.62 -14.42
CA SER A 71 10.86 -6.91 -14.78
C SER A 71 12.10 -7.23 -13.96
N ASP A 72 12.79 -6.24 -13.39
CA ASP A 72 14.03 -6.45 -12.64
C ASP A 72 13.76 -6.80 -11.16
N MET A 73 12.50 -6.68 -10.72
CA MET A 73 12.04 -6.98 -9.35
C MET A 73 11.26 -8.30 -9.28
N GLU A 74 11.71 -9.33 -10.01
CA GLU A 74 11.16 -10.68 -9.84
C GLU A 74 11.58 -11.26 -8.48
N ASN A 75 10.83 -10.90 -7.43
CA ASN A 75 10.84 -11.57 -6.12
C ASN A 75 10.16 -12.94 -6.23
N THR A 76 10.58 -13.77 -7.17
CA THR A 76 9.98 -15.07 -7.41
C THR A 76 10.92 -16.16 -6.92
N VAL A 77 10.55 -16.79 -5.81
CA VAL A 77 11.32 -17.88 -5.20
C VAL A 77 10.90 -19.21 -5.83
N LYS A 78 11.88 -20.02 -6.23
CA LYS A 78 11.66 -21.38 -6.78
C LYS A 78 11.53 -22.39 -5.65
N ILE A 79 10.57 -23.31 -5.77
CA ILE A 79 10.33 -24.40 -4.84
C ILE A 79 10.23 -25.73 -5.57
N ALA A 80 10.69 -26.81 -4.92
CA ALA A 80 10.59 -28.17 -5.42
C ALA A 80 9.15 -28.71 -5.26
N MET A 81 8.31 -28.48 -6.28
CA MET A 81 6.97 -29.03 -6.39
C MET A 81 6.70 -29.45 -7.84
N THR A 82 6.07 -30.61 -8.01
CA THR A 82 5.72 -31.15 -9.33
C THR A 82 4.50 -30.45 -9.93
N CYS A 83 4.65 -29.87 -11.11
CA CYS A 83 3.55 -29.32 -11.91
C CYS A 83 2.68 -30.44 -12.50
N GLU A 84 1.37 -30.37 -12.27
CA GLU A 84 0.41 -31.38 -12.74
C GLU A 84 0.26 -31.43 -14.27
N LYS A 85 0.53 -30.31 -14.97
CA LYS A 85 0.41 -30.26 -16.43
C LYS A 85 1.62 -30.79 -17.18
N CYS A 86 2.82 -30.43 -16.74
CA CYS A 86 4.05 -30.71 -17.50
C CYS A 86 5.04 -31.63 -16.79
N GLY A 87 4.77 -32.01 -15.53
CA GLY A 87 5.62 -32.91 -14.75
C GLY A 87 6.95 -32.32 -14.26
N ARG A 88 7.21 -31.02 -14.50
CA ARG A 88 8.41 -30.33 -14.01
C ARG A 88 8.41 -30.29 -12.48
N LYS A 89 9.56 -30.53 -11.86
CA LYS A 89 9.71 -30.64 -10.38
C LYS A 89 9.94 -29.30 -9.68
N GLU A 90 9.99 -28.20 -10.42
CA GLU A 90 10.23 -26.86 -9.90
C GLU A 90 9.16 -25.91 -10.41
N VAL A 91 8.64 -25.09 -9.50
CA VAL A 91 7.67 -24.02 -9.76
C VAL A 91 8.07 -22.78 -8.94
N THR A 92 7.67 -21.60 -9.40
CA THR A 92 7.82 -20.36 -8.62
C THR A 92 6.57 -20.11 -7.79
N TYR A 93 6.71 -19.51 -6.61
CA TYR A 93 5.56 -19.13 -5.79
C TYR A 93 5.55 -17.64 -5.44
N SER A 94 4.36 -17.10 -5.26
CA SER A 94 4.13 -15.77 -4.70
C SER A 94 3.00 -15.81 -3.67
N SER A 95 3.17 -15.09 -2.56
CA SER A 95 2.15 -14.96 -1.51
C SER A 95 1.41 -13.64 -1.67
N VAL A 96 0.08 -13.69 -1.63
CA VAL A 96 -0.77 -12.49 -1.72
C VAL A 96 -1.86 -12.58 -0.65
N GLN A 97 -2.04 -11.49 0.10
CA GLN A 97 -3.15 -11.37 1.04
C GLN A 97 -4.42 -10.97 0.29
N LEU A 98 -5.38 -11.89 0.18
CA LEU A 98 -6.64 -11.65 -0.52
C LEU A 98 -7.83 -11.39 0.42
N ARG A 99 -7.65 -11.62 1.72
CA ARG A 99 -8.71 -11.59 2.74
C ARG A 99 -8.24 -10.79 3.97
N GLY A 100 -9.10 -10.67 4.97
CA GLY A 100 -8.81 -9.94 6.21
C GLY A 100 -7.52 -10.43 6.88
N ALA A 101 -6.92 -9.58 7.73
CA ALA A 101 -5.63 -9.88 8.37
C ALA A 101 -5.64 -11.10 9.30
N ASP A 102 -6.82 -11.56 9.72
CA ASP A 102 -7.02 -12.75 10.53
C ASP A 102 -6.89 -14.06 9.74
N GLU A 103 -6.88 -13.98 8.41
CA GLU A 103 -6.70 -15.14 7.53
C GLU A 103 -5.28 -15.20 6.97
N GLY A 104 -4.72 -16.40 6.82
CA GLY A 104 -3.41 -16.61 6.22
C GLY A 104 -3.34 -16.16 4.75
N SER A 105 -2.14 -15.83 4.28
CA SER A 105 -1.94 -15.42 2.89
C SER A 105 -2.19 -16.56 1.90
N THR A 106 -2.71 -16.21 0.72
CA THR A 106 -2.95 -17.17 -0.36
C THR A 106 -1.67 -17.33 -1.18
N ILE A 107 -1.24 -18.58 -1.39
CA ILE A 107 -0.03 -18.89 -2.16
C ILE A 107 -0.40 -19.26 -3.59
N PHE A 108 0.15 -18.52 -4.55
CA PHE A 108 0.04 -18.79 -5.98
C PHE A 108 1.30 -19.49 -6.47
N TYR A 109 1.13 -20.62 -7.15
CA TYR A 109 2.22 -21.33 -7.82
C TYR A 109 2.14 -21.08 -9.32
N THR A 110 3.26 -20.70 -9.92
CA THR A 110 3.42 -20.48 -11.36
C THR A 110 4.52 -21.41 -11.88
N CYS A 111 4.19 -22.22 -12.88
CA CYS A 111 5.17 -23.03 -13.59
C CYS A 111 5.63 -22.30 -14.86
N ASP A 112 6.88 -22.52 -15.27
CA ASP A 112 7.45 -21.97 -16.52
C ASP A 112 6.64 -22.34 -17.78
N CYS A 113 5.83 -23.41 -17.72
CA CYS A 113 4.91 -23.77 -18.81
C CYS A 113 3.67 -22.86 -18.91
N GLY A 114 3.54 -21.86 -18.03
CA GLY A 114 2.40 -20.95 -17.94
C GLY A 114 1.23 -21.44 -17.09
N PHE A 115 1.31 -22.66 -16.53
CA PHE A 115 0.27 -23.17 -15.63
C PHE A 115 0.34 -22.48 -14.27
N LYS A 116 -0.80 -21.96 -13.80
CA LYS A 116 -0.96 -21.28 -12.51
C LYS A 116 -1.97 -22.03 -11.67
N GLN A 117 -1.62 -22.33 -10.42
CA GLN A 117 -2.50 -23.04 -9.50
C GLN A 117 -2.42 -22.43 -8.10
N VAL A 118 -3.55 -22.43 -7.40
CA VAL A 118 -3.63 -22.11 -5.98
C VAL A 118 -3.96 -23.41 -5.25
N ILE A 119 -3.10 -23.81 -4.32
CA ILE A 119 -3.37 -24.97 -3.48
C ILE A 119 -4.04 -24.45 -2.22
N TRP A 120 -5.36 -24.54 -2.19
CA TRP A 120 -6.08 -24.49 -0.92
C TRP A 120 -5.77 -25.80 -0.21
N HIS A 121 -5.21 -25.74 1.00
CA HIS A 121 -4.96 -26.94 1.80
C HIS A 121 -6.29 -27.67 2.08
N ALA A 122 -6.71 -28.54 1.17
CA ALA A 122 -7.55 -29.67 1.49
C ALA A 122 -6.61 -30.81 1.86
N SER A 123 -6.65 -31.22 3.13
CA SER A 123 -6.03 -32.43 3.68
C SER A 123 -4.64 -32.27 4.33
N TYR A 124 -4.67 -31.99 5.63
CA TYR A 124 -3.95 -32.64 6.75
C TYR A 124 -2.70 -33.52 6.48
N ARG A 125 -1.74 -33.11 5.65
CA ARG A 125 -0.47 -33.87 5.51
C ARG A 125 0.82 -33.06 5.53
N PHE A 126 0.74 -31.72 5.54
CA PHE A 126 1.92 -30.85 5.47
C PHE A 126 2.40 -30.31 6.81
N VAL A 127 1.51 -30.21 7.81
CA VAL A 127 1.88 -29.79 9.18
C VAL A 127 2.88 -30.76 9.81
N LEU A 128 2.86 -32.04 9.44
CA LEU A 128 3.78 -33.04 9.95
C LEU A 128 5.22 -32.88 9.44
N MET A 129 5.48 -32.17 8.34
CA MET A 129 6.84 -32.07 7.80
C MET A 129 7.63 -30.93 8.47
N TYR A 130 6.99 -29.77 8.72
CA TYR A 130 7.60 -28.67 9.48
C TYR A 130 7.82 -29.05 10.94
N PHE A 131 6.85 -29.70 11.60
CA PHE A 131 7.03 -30.18 12.98
C PHE A 131 8.17 -31.20 13.11
N LYS A 132 8.45 -32.01 12.08
CA LYS A 132 9.54 -33.00 12.10
C LYS A 132 10.92 -32.39 11.90
N VAL A 133 11.01 -31.28 11.16
CA VAL A 133 12.28 -30.55 10.97
C VAL A 133 12.68 -29.83 12.27
N GLU A 134 11.73 -29.21 12.98
CA GLU A 134 11.99 -28.58 14.27
C GLU A 134 12.32 -29.59 15.38
N TYR A 135 11.61 -30.73 15.45
CA TYR A 135 11.91 -31.77 16.44
C TYR A 135 13.30 -32.40 16.25
N LYS A 136 13.80 -32.52 15.01
CA LYS A 136 15.13 -33.10 14.76
C LYS A 136 16.26 -32.14 15.16
N GLN A 137 16.06 -30.84 14.99
CA GLN A 137 17.03 -29.81 15.40
C GLN A 137 17.06 -29.59 16.93
N LEU A 138 15.92 -29.81 17.61
CA LEU A 138 15.83 -29.70 19.08
C LEU A 138 16.38 -30.93 19.82
N ASN A 139 16.34 -32.13 19.22
CA ASN A 139 16.77 -33.37 19.89
C ASN A 139 18.29 -33.63 19.85
N GLU A 140 19.07 -32.81 19.11
CA GLU A 140 20.54 -32.88 19.08
C GLU A 140 21.21 -31.98 20.14
N ARG A 141 20.45 -31.12 20.85
CA ARG A 141 20.96 -30.35 21.99
C ARG A 141 20.46 -30.94 23.30
N LYS A 142 21.25 -31.89 23.84
CA LYS A 142 21.16 -32.30 25.25
C LYS A 142 21.38 -31.11 26.17
N ILE A 143 20.33 -30.49 26.68
CA ILE A 143 20.35 -29.70 27.92
C ILE A 143 19.04 -29.99 28.67
N PHE A 144 19.15 -30.70 29.80
CA PHE A 144 18.07 -30.96 30.76
C PHE A 144 17.69 -29.66 31.51
N PRO A 145 16.52 -29.62 32.20
CA PRO A 145 15.61 -28.49 32.29
C PRO A 145 15.78 -27.65 33.56
N GLU A 146 15.32 -26.40 33.54
CA GLU A 146 14.80 -25.73 34.73
C GLU A 146 13.56 -24.89 34.40
N ILE A 147 12.45 -25.29 35.02
CA ILE A 147 11.52 -24.45 35.79
C ILE A 147 10.89 -23.26 35.04
N CYS A 148 9.56 -23.32 34.84
CA CYS A 148 8.69 -22.20 35.18
C CYS A 148 7.26 -22.70 35.44
N HIS A 149 6.91 -22.65 36.71
CA HIS A 149 5.56 -22.76 37.25
C HIS A 149 4.69 -21.62 36.72
N PHE A 150 3.45 -21.97 36.37
CA PHE A 150 2.35 -21.03 36.15
C PHE A 150 2.00 -20.31 37.45
N GLN A 151 1.91 -18.98 37.37
CA GLN A 151 0.99 -18.17 38.17
C GLN A 151 0.43 -17.06 37.27
#